data_AF-A0A4R0N554-F1
#
_entry.id   AF-A0A4R0N554-F1
#
_cell.length_a   1.000
_cell.length_b   1.000
_cell.length_c   1.000
_cell.angle_alpha   90.00
_cell.angle_beta   90.00
_cell.angle_gamma   90.00
#
_symmetry.space_group_name_H-M   'P 1'
#
loop_
_entity.id
_entity.type
_entity.pdbx_description
1 polymer ?
#
loop_
_entity_poly.entity_id
_entity_poly.type
_entity_poly.pdbx_seq_one_letter_code
_entity_poly.pdbx_strand_id
1 'polypeptide(L)'
;MRVKSKEFQEHEVFSNLDKYIKFYDSLSMNIMFFMSMGTKSIINIDTYVYSSMQGTLESIKAVLMMGKINDSYSLLRKFYDSIYINVYTNLYLDDNHNSENFIVKQIQSWLEGTEQLPATRTISDYIRKHKKVEDLNNLLYRDKRYSIIRERCNDNAHYNFYKNVLLNDDKIVNPGREKAMRHLSEDISQLMICHLSYLFYINEHYMMSSDYRDYLDVGETPPKDSQYWVATFIQNIFNDLIKTFRPDIANLIKDKTSMLLE
;
A
#
# COMPACT_ATOMS: atom_id res chain seq x y z
N MET A 1 -15.46 -25.76 0.62
CA MET A 1 -15.20 -25.37 -0.78
C MET A 1 -14.02 -26.16 -1.35
N ARG A 2 -14.04 -26.60 -2.62
CA ARG A 2 -12.89 -27.23 -3.33
C ARG A 2 -12.17 -26.18 -4.16
N VAL A 3 -10.86 -26.30 -4.37
CA VAL A 3 -10.10 -25.30 -5.16
C VAL A 3 -10.57 -25.26 -6.61
N LYS A 4 -10.90 -26.41 -7.21
CA LYS A 4 -11.41 -26.48 -8.59
C LYS A 4 -12.88 -26.09 -8.74
N SER A 5 -13.59 -25.71 -7.68
CA SER A 5 -14.99 -25.35 -7.79
C SER A 5 -15.15 -23.92 -8.31
N LYS A 6 -16.29 -23.66 -8.96
CA LYS A 6 -16.60 -22.33 -9.52
C LYS A 6 -16.58 -21.26 -8.43
N GLU A 7 -17.10 -21.57 -7.25
CA GLU A 7 -17.14 -20.66 -6.09
C GLU A 7 -15.75 -20.23 -5.64
N PHE A 8 -14.73 -21.09 -5.77
CA PHE A 8 -13.36 -20.73 -5.47
C PHE A 8 -12.79 -19.84 -6.58
N GLN A 9 -12.85 -20.31 -7.83
CA GLN A 9 -12.19 -19.67 -8.96
C GLN A 9 -12.76 -18.27 -9.29
N GLU A 10 -14.04 -18.05 -8.98
CA GLU A 10 -14.73 -16.77 -9.22
C GLU A 10 -14.89 -15.95 -7.93
N HIS A 11 -14.18 -16.29 -6.85
CA HIS A 11 -14.25 -15.53 -5.60
C HIS A 11 -13.76 -14.08 -5.82
N GLU A 12 -14.50 -13.12 -5.25
CA GLU A 12 -14.28 -11.67 -5.43
C GLU A 12 -12.83 -11.21 -5.15
N VAL A 13 -12.13 -11.90 -4.27
CA VAL A 13 -10.72 -11.64 -3.90
C VAL A 13 -9.80 -11.55 -5.13
N PHE A 14 -10.05 -12.34 -6.17
CA PHE A 14 -9.22 -12.31 -7.38
C PHE A 14 -9.43 -11.02 -8.17
N SER A 15 -10.68 -10.55 -8.28
CA SER A 15 -10.99 -9.27 -8.93
C SER A 15 -10.45 -8.07 -8.13
N ASN A 16 -10.50 -8.13 -6.80
CA ASN A 16 -9.90 -7.13 -5.93
C ASN A 16 -8.38 -7.08 -6.09
N LEU A 17 -7.72 -8.24 -6.11
CA LEU A 17 -6.28 -8.33 -6.37
C LEU A 17 -5.91 -7.74 -7.74
N ASP A 18 -6.64 -8.08 -8.81
CA ASP A 18 -6.40 -7.51 -10.14
C ASP A 18 -6.52 -5.99 -10.17
N LYS A 19 -7.50 -5.45 -9.46
CA LYS A 19 -7.68 -4.01 -9.33
C LYS A 19 -6.49 -3.36 -8.61
N TYR A 20 -6.02 -3.94 -7.51
CA TYR A 20 -4.91 -3.38 -6.73
C TYR A 20 -3.55 -3.52 -7.42
N ILE A 21 -3.35 -4.63 -8.15
CA ILE A 21 -2.15 -4.84 -8.98
C ILE A 21 -2.06 -3.74 -10.05
N LYS A 22 -3.15 -3.53 -10.83
CA LYS A 22 -3.21 -2.47 -11.84
C LYS A 22 -3.03 -1.07 -11.25
N PHE A 23 -3.55 -0.85 -10.05
CA PHE A 23 -3.37 0.42 -9.34
C PHE A 23 -1.88 0.69 -9.06
N TYR A 24 -1.15 -0.26 -8.47
CA TYR A 24 0.27 -0.06 -8.18
C TYR A 24 1.14 0.08 -9.43
N ASP A 25 0.81 -0.65 -10.50
CA ASP A 25 1.46 -0.50 -11.80
C ASP A 25 1.31 0.95 -12.33
N SER A 26 0.07 1.44 -12.35
CA SER A 26 -0.25 2.82 -12.79
C SER A 26 0.40 3.86 -11.88
N LEU A 27 0.36 3.67 -10.57
CA LEU A 27 0.95 4.58 -9.59
C LEU A 27 2.47 4.66 -9.75
N SER A 28 3.13 3.50 -9.85
CA SER A 28 4.59 3.38 -10.02
C SER A 28 5.07 4.21 -11.22
N MET A 29 4.36 4.11 -12.35
CA MET A 29 4.67 4.88 -13.54
C MET A 29 4.35 6.38 -13.36
N ASN A 30 3.20 6.71 -12.77
CA ASN A 30 2.78 8.10 -12.60
C ASN A 30 3.78 8.91 -11.76
N ILE A 31 4.37 8.30 -10.74
CA ILE A 31 5.21 9.01 -9.77
C ILE A 31 6.71 8.99 -10.09
N MET A 32 7.12 8.27 -11.13
CA MET A 32 8.53 7.97 -11.45
C MET A 32 9.42 9.23 -11.48
N PHE A 33 8.92 10.32 -12.06
CA PHE A 33 9.68 11.56 -12.24
C PHE A 33 9.59 12.56 -11.08
N PHE A 34 8.87 12.25 -10.00
CA PHE A 34 8.94 13.06 -8.78
C PHE A 34 10.21 12.70 -7.99
N MET A 35 11.22 13.56 -8.01
CA MET A 35 12.51 13.25 -7.36
C MET A 35 12.35 13.01 -5.86
N SER A 36 12.92 11.91 -5.37
CA SER A 36 12.99 11.62 -3.93
C SER A 36 14.12 12.43 -3.28
N MET A 37 13.77 13.63 -2.82
CA MET A 37 14.67 14.50 -2.08
C MET A 37 15.28 13.78 -0.87
N GLY A 38 16.55 14.07 -0.57
CA GLY A 38 17.27 13.38 0.51
C GLY A 38 18.00 12.11 0.10
N THR A 39 18.01 11.73 -1.18
CA THR A 39 18.70 10.54 -1.69
C THR A 39 19.56 10.85 -2.92
N LYS A 40 20.46 9.95 -3.30
CA LYS A 40 21.22 10.03 -4.56
C LYS A 40 20.45 9.45 -5.77
N SER A 41 19.22 9.01 -5.57
CA SER A 41 18.42 8.37 -6.63
C SER A 41 18.00 9.39 -7.67
N ILE A 42 18.17 9.04 -8.94
CA ILE A 42 17.80 9.90 -10.09
C ILE A 42 16.28 9.83 -10.36
N ILE A 43 15.67 8.70 -10.00
CA ILE A 43 14.24 8.41 -10.14
C ILE A 43 13.64 8.32 -8.73
N ASN A 44 12.34 8.58 -8.62
CA ASN A 44 11.61 8.40 -7.37
C ASN A 44 11.81 6.98 -6.80
N ILE A 45 12.33 6.84 -5.58
CA ILE A 45 12.52 5.53 -4.94
C ILE A 45 11.19 4.79 -4.73
N ASP A 46 10.09 5.53 -4.56
CA ASP A 46 8.77 4.95 -4.34
C ASP A 46 8.25 4.21 -5.56
N THR A 47 8.72 4.53 -6.79
CA THR A 47 8.37 3.77 -8.00
C THR A 47 8.72 2.29 -7.82
N TYR A 48 9.91 2.00 -7.28
CA TYR A 48 10.38 0.64 -7.07
C TYR A 48 9.68 -0.03 -5.89
N VAL A 49 9.32 0.76 -4.86
CA VAL A 49 8.53 0.24 -3.74
C VAL A 49 7.13 -0.17 -4.22
N TYR A 50 6.47 0.65 -5.03
CA TYR A 50 5.13 0.35 -5.56
C TYR A 50 5.14 -0.78 -6.58
N SER A 51 6.13 -0.85 -7.46
CA SER A 51 6.35 -2.02 -8.32
C SER A 51 6.61 -3.30 -7.51
N SER A 52 7.35 -3.22 -6.40
CA SER A 52 7.54 -4.37 -5.49
C SER A 52 6.27 -4.79 -4.76
N MET A 53 5.44 -3.81 -4.36
CA MET A 53 4.13 -4.04 -3.76
C MET A 53 3.16 -4.70 -4.74
N GLN A 54 3.13 -4.24 -6.00
CA GLN A 54 2.43 -4.89 -7.11
C GLN A 54 2.86 -6.36 -7.23
N GLY A 55 4.16 -6.64 -7.36
CA GLY A 55 4.67 -8.01 -7.49
C GLY A 55 4.35 -8.90 -6.28
N THR A 56 4.22 -8.31 -5.09
CA THR A 56 3.78 -9.04 -3.89
C THR A 56 2.29 -9.42 -3.98
N LEU A 57 1.42 -8.54 -4.49
CA LEU A 57 0.01 -8.86 -4.75
C LEU A 57 -0.16 -9.88 -5.87
N GLU A 58 0.65 -9.81 -6.94
CA GLU A 58 0.70 -10.83 -7.99
C GLU A 58 1.09 -12.20 -7.41
N SER A 59 2.09 -12.21 -6.51
CA SER A 59 2.51 -13.43 -5.82
C SER A 59 1.39 -13.99 -4.93
N ILE A 60 0.67 -13.13 -4.19
CA ILE A 60 -0.51 -13.53 -3.40
C ILE A 60 -1.55 -14.16 -4.32
N LYS A 61 -1.87 -13.51 -5.44
CA LYS A 61 -2.83 -14.03 -6.42
C LYS A 61 -2.42 -15.41 -6.93
N ALA A 62 -1.15 -15.58 -7.32
CA ALA A 62 -0.64 -16.82 -7.87
C ALA A 62 -0.75 -17.99 -6.88
N VAL A 63 -0.29 -17.82 -5.64
CA VAL A 63 -0.36 -18.89 -4.62
C VAL A 63 -1.81 -19.16 -4.20
N LEU A 64 -2.66 -18.12 -4.18
CA LEU A 64 -4.08 -18.26 -3.88
C LEU A 64 -4.80 -19.06 -4.98
N MET A 65 -4.51 -18.83 -6.26
CA MET A 65 -5.04 -19.63 -7.37
C MET A 65 -4.67 -21.11 -7.27
N MET A 66 -3.51 -21.43 -6.69
CA MET A 66 -3.08 -22.79 -6.39
C MET A 66 -3.75 -23.39 -5.13
N GLY A 67 -4.65 -22.65 -4.49
CA GLY A 67 -5.33 -23.08 -3.26
C GLY A 67 -4.48 -22.99 -1.99
N LYS A 68 -3.34 -22.28 -2.04
CA LYS A 68 -2.40 -22.13 -0.91
C LYS A 68 -2.72 -20.86 -0.11
N ILE A 69 -3.84 -20.90 0.61
CA ILE A 69 -4.36 -19.72 1.32
C ILE A 69 -3.44 -19.32 2.46
N ASN A 70 -2.84 -20.28 3.19
CA ASN A 70 -1.94 -19.95 4.29
C ASN A 70 -0.66 -19.28 3.78
N ASP A 71 -0.12 -19.73 2.64
CA ASP A 71 1.03 -19.07 2.00
C ASP A 71 0.70 -17.64 1.55
N SER A 72 -0.56 -17.40 1.13
CA SER A 72 -1.05 -16.06 0.80
C SER A 72 -0.95 -15.11 2.01
N TYR A 73 -1.19 -15.58 3.24
CA TYR A 73 -1.05 -14.76 4.45
C TYR A 73 0.40 -14.46 4.81
N SER A 74 1.34 -15.36 4.52
CA SER A 74 2.77 -15.08 4.67
C SER A 74 3.21 -13.93 3.75
N LEU A 75 2.72 -13.91 2.51
CA LEU A 75 2.95 -12.80 1.58
C LEU A 75 2.21 -11.53 2.00
N LEU A 76 1.00 -11.66 2.56
CA LEU A 76 0.26 -10.51 3.11
C LEU A 76 1.01 -9.86 4.28
N ARG A 77 1.71 -10.66 5.11
CA ARG A 77 2.59 -10.12 6.16
C ARG A 77 3.72 -9.28 5.58
N LYS A 78 4.35 -9.75 4.50
CA LYS A 78 5.37 -8.98 3.78
C LYS A 78 4.78 -7.69 3.21
N PHE A 79 3.61 -7.75 2.59
CA PHE A 79 2.91 -6.58 2.07
C PHE A 79 2.58 -5.57 3.17
N TYR A 80 2.10 -6.03 4.33
CA TYR A 80 1.91 -5.21 5.52
C TYR A 80 3.20 -4.46 5.88
N ASP A 81 4.32 -5.18 6.00
CA ASP A 81 5.60 -4.56 6.38
C ASP A 81 6.09 -3.56 5.31
N SER A 82 5.88 -3.83 4.02
CA SER A 82 6.19 -2.89 2.93
C SER A 82 5.42 -1.57 3.04
N ILE A 83 4.15 -1.59 3.47
CA ILE A 83 3.36 -0.36 3.70
C ILE A 83 4.05 0.50 4.76
N TYR A 84 4.40 -0.08 5.91
CA TYR A 84 5.01 0.68 7.00
C TYR A 84 6.43 1.14 6.66
N ILE A 85 7.19 0.35 5.89
CA ILE A 85 8.48 0.78 5.36
C ILE A 85 8.30 1.99 4.45
N ASN A 86 7.36 1.95 3.50
CA ASN A 86 7.12 3.07 2.58
C ASN A 86 6.71 4.36 3.31
N VAL A 87 5.82 4.26 4.31
CA VAL A 87 5.41 5.41 5.11
C VAL A 87 6.59 5.95 5.93
N TYR A 88 7.36 5.05 6.55
CA TYR A 88 8.54 5.43 7.31
C TYR A 88 9.58 6.16 6.47
N THR A 89 9.94 5.61 5.29
CA THR A 89 10.96 6.22 4.44
C THR A 89 10.55 7.61 4.00
N ASN A 90 9.28 7.82 3.65
CA ASN A 90 8.76 9.13 3.26
C ASN A 90 8.79 10.14 4.41
N LEU A 91 8.28 9.77 5.60
CA LEU A 91 8.33 10.64 6.78
C LEU A 91 9.77 10.93 7.23
N TYR A 92 10.64 9.93 7.20
CA TYR A 92 12.03 10.08 7.63
C TYR A 92 12.83 10.97 6.69
N LEU A 93 12.60 10.88 5.37
CA LEU A 93 13.19 11.80 4.41
C LEU A 93 12.69 13.23 4.65
N ASP A 94 11.38 13.42 4.84
CA ASP A 94 10.76 14.73 5.11
C ASP A 94 11.33 15.40 6.37
N ASP A 95 11.52 14.64 7.45
CA ASP A 95 12.06 15.15 8.72
C ASP A 95 13.56 15.49 8.66
N ASN A 96 14.34 14.74 7.86
CA ASN A 96 15.79 14.78 7.94
C ASN A 96 16.46 15.45 6.74
N HIS A 97 15.78 15.62 5.61
CA HIS A 97 16.33 16.33 4.46
C HIS A 97 16.26 17.83 4.67
N ASN A 98 17.41 18.49 4.67
CA ASN A 98 17.51 19.95 4.72
C ASN A 98 18.82 20.42 4.07
N SER A 99 19.07 21.73 4.07
CA SER A 99 20.27 22.31 3.45
C SER A 99 21.59 21.82 4.06
N GLU A 100 21.61 21.41 5.33
CA GLU A 100 22.79 20.87 6.02
C GLU A 100 22.89 19.35 5.89
N ASN A 101 21.76 18.67 5.67
CA ASN A 101 21.67 17.22 5.48
C ASN A 101 21.01 16.89 4.13
N PHE A 102 21.72 17.20 3.05
CA PHE A 102 21.20 17.03 1.69
C PHE A 102 20.94 15.56 1.34
N ILE A 103 21.76 14.63 1.85
CA ILE A 103 21.62 13.18 1.67
C ILE A 103 21.38 12.53 3.03
N VAL A 104 20.19 11.98 3.23
CA VAL A 104 19.77 11.33 4.47
C VAL A 104 20.43 9.95 4.55
N LYS A 105 21.56 9.88 5.27
CA LYS A 105 22.45 8.70 5.34
C LYS A 105 21.70 7.39 5.59
N GLN A 106 20.77 7.35 6.53
CA GLN A 106 20.07 6.11 6.87
C GLN A 106 19.28 5.52 5.70
N ILE A 107 18.56 6.35 4.94
CA ILE A 107 17.82 5.90 3.77
C ILE A 107 18.78 5.59 2.63
N GLN A 108 19.80 6.42 2.44
CA GLN A 108 20.80 6.18 1.39
C GLN A 108 21.57 4.86 1.60
N SER A 109 22.01 4.56 2.83
CA SER A 109 22.70 3.31 3.15
C SER A 109 21.82 2.08 2.99
N TRP A 110 20.51 2.21 3.26
CA TRP A 110 19.54 1.15 2.96
C TRP A 110 19.40 0.92 1.45
N LEU A 111 19.28 1.99 0.65
CA LEU A 111 19.23 1.90 -0.81
C LEU A 111 20.51 1.28 -1.41
N GLU A 112 21.67 1.59 -0.83
CA GLU A 112 22.98 1.02 -1.20
C GLU A 112 23.19 -0.41 -0.66
N GLY A 113 22.28 -0.92 0.17
CA GLY A 113 22.40 -2.25 0.79
C GLY A 113 23.51 -2.38 1.83
N THR A 114 24.01 -1.27 2.35
CA THR A 114 25.10 -1.23 3.34
C THR A 114 24.61 -1.24 4.78
N GLU A 115 23.38 -0.77 5.01
CA GLU A 115 22.71 -0.82 6.32
C GLU A 115 21.26 -1.30 6.17
N GLN A 116 20.69 -1.88 7.23
CA GLN A 116 19.29 -2.29 7.26
C GLN A 116 18.41 -1.15 7.80
N LEU A 117 17.15 -1.12 7.39
CA LEU A 117 16.15 -0.30 8.08
C LEU A 117 15.95 -0.79 9.52
N PRO A 118 15.45 0.08 10.42
CA PRO A 118 15.15 -0.31 11.78
C PRO A 118 14.13 -1.44 11.85
N ALA A 119 14.12 -2.17 12.97
CA ALA A 119 13.13 -3.21 13.21
C ALA A 119 11.69 -2.65 13.10
N THR A 120 10.74 -3.50 12.69
CA THR A 120 9.35 -3.09 12.43
C THR A 120 8.68 -2.38 13.60
N ARG A 121 9.04 -2.74 14.85
CA ARG A 121 8.53 -2.06 16.04
C ARG A 121 8.97 -0.59 16.09
N THR A 122 10.25 -0.32 15.83
CA THR A 122 10.82 1.03 15.78
C THR A 122 10.17 1.85 14.68
N ILE A 123 9.99 1.27 13.50
CA ILE A 123 9.27 1.89 12.38
C ILE A 123 7.83 2.24 12.78
N SER A 124 7.09 1.30 13.36
CA SER A 124 5.70 1.52 13.75
C SER A 124 5.58 2.57 14.87
N ASP A 125 6.51 2.56 15.83
CA ASP A 125 6.51 3.54 16.93
C ASP A 125 6.83 4.94 16.42
N TYR A 126 7.74 5.06 15.44
CA TYR A 126 8.05 6.32 14.77
C TYR A 126 6.81 6.89 14.07
N ILE A 127 6.16 6.10 13.19
CA ILE A 127 4.96 6.53 12.45
C ILE A 127 3.83 6.94 13.40
N ARG A 128 3.57 6.16 14.45
CA ARG A 128 2.48 6.42 15.40
C ARG A 128 2.65 7.71 16.20
N LYS A 129 3.89 8.10 16.49
CA LYS A 129 4.21 9.32 17.25
C LYS A 129 4.47 10.53 16.35
N HIS A 130 4.43 10.35 15.03
CA HIS A 130 4.81 11.38 14.08
C HIS A 130 3.73 12.46 13.98
N LYS A 131 4.10 13.70 14.28
CA LYS A 131 3.16 14.85 14.34
C LYS A 131 2.45 15.11 13.01
N LYS A 132 3.16 15.02 11.87
CA LYS A 132 2.58 15.24 10.54
C LYS A 132 1.33 14.41 10.30
N VAL A 133 1.31 13.14 10.73
CA VAL A 133 0.22 12.18 10.49
C VAL A 133 -0.63 11.92 11.73
N GLU A 134 -0.55 12.77 12.76
CA GLU A 134 -1.28 12.59 14.02
C GLU A 134 -2.80 12.50 13.82
N ASP A 135 -3.38 13.46 13.08
CA ASP A 135 -4.82 13.48 12.75
C ASP A 135 -5.25 12.16 12.06
N LEU A 136 -4.44 11.69 11.11
CA LEU A 136 -4.71 10.45 10.39
C LEU A 136 -4.55 9.21 11.28
N ASN A 137 -3.51 9.18 12.12
CA ASN A 137 -3.27 8.09 13.08
C ASN A 137 -4.43 7.94 14.06
N ASN A 138 -5.00 9.06 14.53
CA ASN A 138 -6.16 9.07 15.41
C ASN A 138 -7.37 8.38 14.76
N LEU A 139 -7.53 8.47 13.45
CA LEU A 139 -8.58 7.77 12.70
C LEU A 139 -8.20 6.32 12.37
N LEU A 140 -6.97 6.06 11.91
CA LEU A 140 -6.53 4.72 11.51
C LEU A 140 -6.45 3.75 12.69
N TYR A 141 -6.03 4.22 13.87
CA TYR A 141 -5.83 3.39 15.06
C TYR A 141 -6.91 3.56 16.13
N ARG A 142 -8.08 4.11 15.77
CA ARG A 142 -9.25 4.17 16.66
C ARG A 142 -9.73 2.77 17.08
N ASP A 143 -9.49 1.77 16.24
CA ASP A 143 -9.78 0.36 16.52
C ASP A 143 -8.52 -0.52 16.40
N LYS A 144 -8.65 -1.81 16.74
CA LYS A 144 -7.54 -2.78 16.71
C LYS A 144 -7.34 -3.45 15.36
N ARG A 145 -7.97 -2.97 14.28
CA ARG A 145 -8.02 -3.67 12.98
C ARG A 145 -6.65 -4.05 12.44
N TYR A 146 -5.74 -3.09 12.33
CA TYR A 146 -4.41 -3.35 11.77
C TYR A 146 -3.55 -4.26 12.67
N SER A 147 -3.70 -4.18 13.99
CA SER A 147 -3.05 -5.13 14.90
C SER A 147 -3.62 -6.55 14.77
N ILE A 148 -4.94 -6.69 14.59
CA ILE A 148 -5.60 -8.00 14.39
C ILE A 148 -5.18 -8.62 13.05
N ILE A 149 -5.06 -7.81 11.99
CA ILE A 149 -4.55 -8.27 10.70
C ILE A 149 -3.12 -8.80 10.86
N ARG A 150 -2.25 -8.03 11.55
CA ARG A 150 -0.87 -8.44 11.80
C ARG A 150 -0.78 -9.75 12.60
N GLU A 151 -1.60 -9.89 13.64
CA GLU A 151 -1.69 -11.11 14.44
C GLU A 151 -2.13 -12.31 13.59
N ARG A 152 -3.17 -12.15 12.76
CA ARG A 152 -3.64 -13.19 11.85
C ARG A 152 -2.57 -13.60 10.84
N CYS A 153 -1.86 -12.64 10.26
CA CYS A 153 -0.70 -12.90 9.40
C CYS A 153 0.38 -13.71 10.14
N ASN A 154 0.67 -13.36 11.40
CA ASN A 154 1.62 -14.07 12.24
C ASN A 154 1.19 -15.51 12.52
N ASP A 155 -0.09 -15.72 12.84
CA ASP A 155 -0.65 -17.05 13.12
C ASP A 155 -0.62 -17.99 11.91
N ASN A 156 -0.81 -17.45 10.70
CA ASN A 156 -0.70 -18.22 9.46
C ASN A 156 0.77 -18.53 9.13
N ALA A 157 1.65 -17.53 9.24
CA ALA A 157 3.08 -17.69 8.94
C ALA A 157 3.76 -18.74 9.83
N HIS A 158 3.36 -18.84 11.10
CA HIS A 158 3.94 -19.78 12.06
C HIS A 158 3.13 -21.07 12.26
N TYR A 159 2.05 -21.26 11.50
CA TYR A 159 1.13 -22.39 11.69
C TYR A 159 0.65 -22.56 13.15
N ASN A 160 0.36 -21.44 13.83
CA ASN A 160 -0.05 -21.45 15.25
C ASN A 160 -1.31 -22.31 15.51
N PHE A 161 -2.12 -22.56 14.48
CA PHE A 161 -3.28 -23.44 14.56
C PHE A 161 -3.24 -24.50 13.45
N TYR A 162 -3.60 -25.74 13.78
CA TYR A 162 -3.67 -26.83 12.80
C TYR A 162 -4.61 -26.52 11.61
N LYS A 163 -5.70 -25.77 11.85
CA LYS A 163 -6.59 -25.30 10.78
C LYS A 163 -5.85 -24.50 9.68
N ASN A 164 -4.76 -23.79 10.04
CA ASN A 164 -3.94 -23.03 9.11
C ASN A 164 -3.08 -23.95 8.24
N VAL A 165 -2.62 -25.08 8.80
CA VAL A 165 -1.94 -26.15 8.02
C VAL A 165 -2.87 -26.68 6.93
N LEU A 166 -4.13 -26.94 7.30
CA LEU A 166 -5.15 -27.44 6.37
C LEU A 166 -5.55 -26.44 5.28
N LEU A 167 -5.22 -25.16 5.41
CA LEU A 167 -5.50 -24.13 4.40
C LEU A 167 -4.52 -24.17 3.21
N ASN A 168 -3.43 -24.92 3.32
CA ASN A 168 -2.48 -25.16 2.22
C ASN A 168 -2.65 -26.51 1.53
N ASP A 169 -3.53 -27.38 2.05
CA ASP A 169 -3.89 -28.62 1.38
C ASP A 169 -5.03 -28.35 0.39
N ASP A 170 -4.72 -28.32 -0.90
CA ASP A 170 -5.67 -28.09 -2.00
C ASP A 170 -6.51 -29.34 -2.36
N LYS A 171 -6.14 -30.52 -1.83
CA LYS A 171 -6.80 -31.80 -2.14
C LYS A 171 -8.01 -32.05 -1.26
N ILE A 172 -8.07 -31.45 -0.07
CA ILE A 172 -9.18 -31.65 0.87
C ILE A 172 -10.34 -30.69 0.61
N VAL A 173 -11.56 -31.14 0.97
CA VAL A 173 -12.71 -30.26 1.15
C VAL A 173 -12.58 -29.61 2.52
N ASN A 174 -12.30 -28.31 2.57
CA ASN A 174 -12.20 -27.56 3.82
C ASN A 174 -13.41 -26.60 3.94
N PRO A 175 -14.26 -26.73 4.98
CA PRO A 175 -15.39 -25.84 5.20
C PRO A 175 -14.95 -24.42 5.59
N GLY A 176 -13.76 -24.27 6.21
CA GLY A 176 -13.19 -22.97 6.57
C GLY A 176 -12.58 -22.20 5.40
N ARG A 177 -12.44 -22.81 4.22
CA ARG A 177 -11.76 -22.21 3.05
C ARG A 177 -12.44 -20.94 2.57
N GLU A 178 -13.77 -20.94 2.48
CA GLU A 178 -14.54 -19.77 2.03
C GLU A 178 -14.37 -18.60 3.01
N LYS A 179 -14.53 -18.87 4.31
CA LYS A 179 -14.30 -17.87 5.35
C LYS A 179 -12.87 -17.32 5.30
N ALA A 180 -11.88 -18.19 5.07
CA ALA A 180 -10.48 -17.77 4.97
C ALA A 180 -10.21 -16.87 3.76
N MET A 181 -10.82 -17.15 2.60
CA MET A 181 -10.71 -16.31 1.40
C MET A 181 -11.38 -14.95 1.60
N ARG A 182 -12.56 -14.93 2.24
CA ARG A 182 -13.26 -13.69 2.58
C ARG A 182 -12.43 -12.82 3.53
N HIS A 183 -11.93 -13.40 4.62
CA HIS A 183 -11.03 -12.70 5.54
C HIS A 183 -9.76 -12.20 4.86
N LEU A 184 -9.18 -12.98 3.94
CA LEU A 184 -7.99 -12.56 3.19
C LEU A 184 -8.30 -11.34 2.31
N SER A 185 -9.45 -11.38 1.60
CA SER A 185 -9.94 -10.26 0.78
C SER A 185 -10.15 -8.99 1.61
N GLU A 186 -10.81 -9.13 2.75
CA GLU A 186 -11.04 -8.04 3.71
C GLU A 186 -9.72 -7.47 4.21
N ASP A 187 -8.78 -8.32 4.66
CA ASP A 187 -7.50 -7.86 5.18
C ASP A 187 -6.66 -7.14 4.12
N ILE A 188 -6.61 -7.64 2.87
CA ILE A 188 -5.95 -6.95 1.75
C ILE A 188 -6.59 -5.59 1.55
N SER A 189 -7.91 -5.51 1.49
CA SER A 189 -8.65 -4.26 1.28
C SER A 189 -8.37 -3.24 2.39
N GLN A 190 -8.31 -3.69 3.65
CA GLN A 190 -7.97 -2.83 4.78
C GLN A 190 -6.54 -2.32 4.72
N LEU A 191 -5.59 -3.15 4.29
CA LEU A 191 -4.20 -2.73 4.10
C LEU A 191 -4.05 -1.77 2.92
N MET A 192 -4.79 -1.97 1.82
CA MET A 192 -4.88 -0.97 0.75
C MET A 192 -5.38 0.37 1.29
N ILE A 193 -6.48 0.38 2.05
CA ILE A 193 -6.98 1.62 2.68
C ILE A 193 -5.90 2.25 3.55
N CYS A 194 -5.21 1.47 4.39
CA CYS A 194 -4.13 1.99 5.24
C CYS A 194 -3.03 2.67 4.42
N HIS A 195 -2.55 2.01 3.37
CA HIS A 195 -1.47 2.53 2.53
C HIS A 195 -1.89 3.80 1.80
N LEU A 196 -3.03 3.75 1.10
CA LEU A 196 -3.54 4.89 0.34
C LEU A 196 -3.83 6.10 1.25
N SER A 197 -4.31 5.85 2.47
CA SER A 197 -4.56 6.92 3.43
C SER A 197 -3.28 7.68 3.78
N TYR A 198 -2.21 6.96 4.12
CA TYR A 198 -0.92 7.62 4.39
C TYR A 198 -0.33 8.25 3.12
N LEU A 199 -0.40 7.55 2.00
CA LEU A 199 0.14 7.99 0.73
C LEU A 199 -0.42 9.35 0.31
N PHE A 200 -1.75 9.46 0.25
CA PHE A 200 -2.43 10.68 -0.18
C PHE A 200 -2.29 11.81 0.84
N TYR A 201 -2.10 11.47 2.11
CA TYR A 201 -1.91 12.45 3.18
C TYR A 201 -0.48 12.99 3.24
N ILE A 202 0.54 12.17 2.95
CA ILE A 202 1.96 12.55 3.04
C ILE A 202 2.46 13.15 1.72
N ASN A 203 2.10 12.53 0.60
CA ASN A 203 2.60 12.83 -0.74
C ASN A 203 1.44 13.17 -1.68
N GLU A 204 0.72 14.25 -1.39
CA GLU A 204 -0.48 14.60 -2.16
C GLU A 204 -0.24 14.74 -3.67
N HIS A 205 0.95 15.22 -4.05
CA HIS A 205 1.36 15.39 -5.45
C HIS A 205 1.44 14.06 -6.23
N TYR A 206 1.51 12.91 -5.56
CA TYR A 206 1.41 11.61 -6.24
C TYR A 206 0.01 11.33 -6.82
N MET A 207 -1.00 12.08 -6.37
CA MET A 207 -2.36 12.03 -6.95
C MET A 207 -2.47 12.77 -8.28
N MET A 208 -1.47 13.60 -8.63
CA MET A 208 -1.52 14.48 -9.79
C MET A 208 -1.67 13.71 -11.11
N SER A 209 -2.52 14.22 -11.98
CA SER A 209 -2.65 13.73 -13.36
C SER A 209 -1.40 14.01 -14.18
N SER A 210 -1.16 13.23 -15.23
CA SER A 210 -0.04 13.48 -16.15
C SER A 210 -0.26 14.74 -16.98
N ASP A 211 -1.51 15.20 -17.16
CA ASP A 211 -1.86 16.32 -18.04
C ASP A 211 -0.89 17.49 -17.92
N TYR A 212 -0.65 18.00 -16.70
CA TYR A 212 0.26 19.12 -16.49
C TYR A 212 1.67 18.88 -17.06
N ARG A 213 2.21 17.67 -16.85
CA ARG A 213 3.53 17.29 -17.37
C ARG A 213 3.49 17.05 -18.88
N ASP A 214 2.43 16.42 -19.38
CA ASP A 214 2.28 16.10 -20.80
C ASP A 214 2.29 17.39 -21.64
N TYR A 215 1.64 18.47 -21.18
CA TYR A 215 1.71 19.79 -21.83
C TYR A 215 3.14 20.35 -21.82
N LEU A 216 3.87 20.25 -20.69
CA LEU A 216 5.26 20.72 -20.61
C LEU A 216 6.21 19.92 -21.50
N ASP A 217 6.02 18.60 -21.59
CA ASP A 217 6.86 17.69 -22.37
C ASP A 217 6.77 17.96 -23.88
N VAL A 218 5.61 18.45 -24.35
CA VAL A 218 5.42 18.89 -25.75
C VAL A 218 5.69 20.38 -25.96
N GLY A 219 6.13 21.11 -24.93
CA GLY A 219 6.45 22.54 -25.01
C GLY A 219 5.24 23.47 -25.07
N GLU A 220 4.07 22.99 -24.66
CA GLU A 220 2.84 23.79 -24.56
C GLU A 220 2.66 24.38 -23.14
N THR A 221 1.80 25.40 -23.04
CA THR A 221 1.44 25.98 -21.74
C THR A 221 0.35 25.13 -21.09
N PRO A 222 0.58 24.57 -19.89
CA PRO A 222 -0.43 23.77 -19.22
C PRO A 222 -1.69 24.59 -18.92
N PRO A 223 -2.89 23.97 -18.96
CA PRO A 223 -4.12 24.61 -18.51
C PRO A 223 -3.99 25.13 -17.09
N LYS A 224 -4.68 26.24 -16.80
CA LYS A 224 -4.68 26.83 -15.46
C LYS A 224 -5.12 25.79 -14.42
N ASP A 225 -4.39 25.71 -13.31
CA ASP A 225 -4.65 24.83 -12.17
C ASP A 225 -4.56 23.32 -12.46
N SER A 226 -4.06 22.92 -13.65
CA SER A 226 -3.89 21.51 -14.02
C SER A 226 -2.90 20.73 -13.15
N GLN A 227 -1.99 21.41 -12.44
CA GLN A 227 -1.10 20.82 -11.44
C GLN A 227 -1.85 20.24 -10.22
N TYR A 228 -3.13 20.59 -10.03
CA TYR A 228 -3.96 20.08 -8.95
C TYR A 228 -4.97 19.04 -9.42
N TRP A 229 -5.01 18.70 -10.72
CA TRP A 229 -5.91 17.68 -11.24
C TRP A 229 -5.51 16.30 -10.75
N VAL A 230 -6.49 15.47 -10.42
CA VAL A 230 -6.27 14.11 -9.92
C VAL A 230 -6.33 13.11 -11.06
N ALA A 231 -5.36 12.21 -11.13
CA ALA A 231 -5.35 11.14 -12.13
C ALA A 231 -6.59 10.24 -11.97
N THR A 232 -7.22 9.85 -13.08
CA THR A 232 -8.48 9.07 -13.07
C THR A 232 -8.38 7.78 -12.24
N PHE A 233 -7.26 7.05 -12.32
CA PHE A 233 -7.08 5.81 -11.55
C PHE A 233 -6.99 6.07 -10.03
N ILE A 234 -6.48 7.24 -9.61
CA ILE A 234 -6.45 7.68 -8.21
C ILE A 234 -7.86 7.98 -7.73
N GLN A 235 -8.62 8.77 -8.50
CA GLN A 235 -10.00 9.11 -8.14
C GLN A 235 -10.88 7.85 -8.02
N ASN A 236 -10.71 6.90 -8.94
CA ASN A 236 -11.44 5.62 -8.90
C ASN A 236 -11.12 4.81 -7.64
N ILE A 237 -9.84 4.62 -7.30
CA ILE A 237 -9.48 3.84 -6.09
C ILE A 237 -9.92 4.56 -4.82
N PHE A 238 -9.84 5.90 -4.80
CA PHE A 238 -10.25 6.71 -3.67
C PHE A 238 -11.75 6.57 -3.40
N ASN A 239 -12.58 6.70 -4.45
CA ASN A 239 -14.02 6.53 -4.37
C ASN A 239 -14.40 5.11 -3.93
N ASP A 240 -13.84 4.11 -4.59
CA ASP A 240 -14.22 2.72 -4.38
C ASP A 240 -13.76 2.15 -3.03
N LEU A 241 -12.65 2.66 -2.47
CA LEU A 241 -12.10 2.17 -1.21
C LEU A 241 -12.26 3.16 -0.06
N ILE A 242 -11.56 4.31 -0.13
CA ILE A 242 -11.48 5.21 1.02
C ILE A 242 -12.84 5.84 1.28
N LYS A 243 -13.46 6.47 0.29
CA LYS A 243 -14.76 7.14 0.44
C LYS A 243 -15.87 6.17 0.82
N THR A 244 -15.86 4.97 0.24
CA THR A 244 -16.86 3.93 0.51
C THR A 244 -16.73 3.34 1.92
N PHE A 245 -15.51 2.95 2.34
CA PHE A 245 -15.33 2.20 3.60
C PHE A 245 -14.82 3.03 4.78
N ARG A 246 -14.22 4.19 4.53
CA ARG A 246 -13.64 5.12 5.51
C ARG A 246 -13.91 6.59 5.13
N PRO A 247 -15.19 7.01 5.08
CA PRO A 247 -15.54 8.40 4.75
C PRO A 247 -14.94 9.42 5.73
N ASP A 248 -14.66 9.01 6.97
CA ASP A 248 -13.93 9.82 7.95
C ASP A 248 -12.51 10.16 7.50
N ILE A 249 -11.79 9.18 6.95
CA ILE A 249 -10.46 9.40 6.37
C ILE A 249 -10.56 10.17 5.05
N ALA A 250 -11.56 9.86 4.21
CA ALA A 250 -11.77 10.56 2.94
C ALA A 250 -11.92 12.07 3.15
N ASN A 251 -12.74 12.47 4.12
CA ASN A 251 -12.95 13.88 4.47
C ASN A 251 -11.65 14.52 4.97
N LEU A 252 -10.90 13.85 5.86
CA LEU A 252 -9.62 14.36 6.36
C LEU A 252 -8.62 14.60 5.22
N ILE A 253 -8.51 13.66 4.27
CA ILE A 253 -7.60 13.82 3.12
C ILE A 253 -8.03 15.02 2.27
N LYS A 254 -9.32 15.11 1.93
CA LYS A 254 -9.87 16.22 1.14
C LYS A 254 -9.68 17.59 1.80
N ASP A 255 -9.79 17.66 3.12
CA ASP A 255 -9.62 18.91 3.86
C ASP A 255 -8.16 19.38 3.96
N LYS A 256 -7.20 18.46 3.77
CA LYS A 256 -5.76 18.74 3.92
C LYS A 256 -5.03 18.87 2.58
N THR A 257 -5.57 18.29 1.51
CA THR A 257 -4.93 18.31 0.20
C THR A 257 -5.33 19.53 -0.63
N SER A 258 -4.40 20.01 -1.44
CA SER A 258 -4.65 21.01 -2.49
C SER A 258 -5.16 20.36 -3.79
N MET A 259 -5.08 19.03 -3.91
CA MET A 259 -5.52 18.30 -5.10
C MET A 259 -7.04 18.33 -5.21
N LEU A 260 -7.55 18.42 -6.44
CA LEU A 260 -8.99 18.45 -6.75
C LEU A 260 -9.62 17.04 -6.64
N LEU A 261 -9.57 16.48 -5.44
CA LEU A 261 -10.06 15.14 -5.11
C LEU A 261 -11.56 15.20 -4.76
N GLU A 262 -12.38 14.39 -5.45
CA GLU A 262 -13.85 14.43 -5.37
C GLU A 262 -14.47 13.52 -4.30
#